data_AF-A0A967B764-F1
#
_entry.id   AF-A0A967B764-F1
#
_cell.length_a   1.000
_cell.length_b   1.000
_cell.length_c   1.000
_cell.angle_alpha   90.00
_cell.angle_beta   90.00
_cell.angle_gamma   90.00
#
_symmetry.space_group_name_H-M   'P 1'
#
loop_
_entity.id
_entity.type
_entity.pdbx_description
1 polymer ?
#
loop_
_entity_poly.entity_id
_entity_poly.type
_entity_poly.pdbx_seq_one_letter_code
_entity_poly.pdbx_strand_id
1 'polypeptide(L)'
;MIGIVLVTQGALGEALRETMEHVVGPQHRLATVAVGAHDDLCARRRELEQRVAEVDGGDGVMLVTDMFGSTPANLAVAMTRPGEIEVLGGANLPMLVKLAQLREDHTLAECTLLAEQAAHKYINCASQLPARCLEGARRCAEEAASGHEITPVPPRLSVALPALETCKGL
;
A
#
# COMPACT_ATOMS: atom_id res chain seq x y z
N MET A 1 1.05 16.99 4.89
CA MET A 1 1.04 15.63 4.34
C MET A 1 0.64 14.62 5.41
N ILE A 2 -0.31 13.74 5.08
CA ILE A 2 -0.75 12.61 5.91
C ILE A 2 0.40 11.60 6.11
N GLY A 3 0.63 11.19 7.36
CA GLY A 3 1.59 10.13 7.70
C GLY A 3 1.03 8.73 7.43
N ILE A 4 1.88 7.76 7.16
CA ILE A 4 1.46 6.36 6.96
C ILE A 4 2.29 5.46 7.88
N VAL A 5 1.64 4.54 8.58
CA VAL A 5 2.32 3.47 9.32
C VAL A 5 1.76 2.11 8.88
N LEU A 6 2.63 1.24 8.37
CA LEU A 6 2.29 -0.14 8.06
C LEU A 6 2.44 -0.99 9.32
N VAL A 7 1.36 -1.60 9.78
CA VAL A 7 1.33 -2.41 11.01
C VAL A 7 0.98 -3.84 10.62
N THR A 8 1.97 -4.74 10.55
CA THR A 8 1.79 -6.05 9.89
C THR A 8 2.43 -7.19 10.66
N GLN A 9 2.04 -8.42 10.32
CA GLN A 9 2.75 -9.63 10.73
C GLN A 9 4.14 -9.70 10.07
N GLY A 10 5.17 -9.95 10.89
CA GLY A 10 6.54 -10.18 10.40
C GLY A 10 7.05 -9.09 9.46
N ALA A 11 7.75 -9.50 8.39
CA ALA A 11 8.41 -8.60 7.44
C ALA A 11 7.51 -8.07 6.31
N LEU A 12 6.19 -8.35 6.34
CA LEU A 12 5.29 -8.00 5.25
C LEU A 12 5.24 -6.48 4.98
N GLY A 13 5.18 -5.66 6.04
CA GLY A 13 5.14 -4.21 5.94
C GLY A 13 6.38 -3.63 5.26
N GLU A 14 7.58 -4.12 5.59
CA GLU A 14 8.82 -3.68 4.94
C GLU A 14 8.84 -4.06 3.46
N ALA A 15 8.48 -5.29 3.11
CA ALA A 15 8.42 -5.73 1.71
C ALA A 15 7.42 -4.90 0.89
N LEU A 16 6.25 -4.58 1.48
CA LEU A 16 5.25 -3.71 0.84
C LEU A 16 5.78 -2.29 0.65
N ARG A 17 6.46 -1.73 1.66
CA ARG A 17 7.11 -0.42 1.57
C ARG A 17 8.15 -0.38 0.46
N GLU A 18 9.09 -1.32 0.45
CA GLU A 18 10.15 -1.41 -0.57
C GLU A 18 9.56 -1.52 -1.97
N THR A 19 8.55 -2.37 -2.14
CA THR A 19 7.86 -2.56 -3.43
C THR A 19 7.13 -1.30 -3.86
N MET A 20 6.46 -0.60 -2.95
CA MET A 20 5.79 0.66 -3.24
C MET A 20 6.81 1.74 -3.62
N GLU A 21 7.90 1.91 -2.86
CA GLU A 21 8.95 2.89 -3.13
C GLU A 21 9.67 2.62 -4.46
N HIS A 22 9.75 1.36 -4.89
CA HIS A 22 10.23 1.01 -6.23
C HIS A 22 9.31 1.57 -7.34
N VAL A 23 8.00 1.63 -7.11
CA VAL A 23 7.00 2.09 -8.10
C VAL A 23 6.85 3.60 -8.11
N VAL A 24 6.75 4.24 -6.93
CA VAL A 24 6.45 5.68 -6.81
C VAL A 24 7.63 6.52 -6.33
N GLY A 25 8.79 5.91 -6.13
CA GLY A 25 9.98 6.56 -5.58
C GLY A 25 9.98 6.61 -4.04
N PRO A 26 11.09 7.07 -3.43
CA PRO A 26 11.25 7.13 -1.98
C PRO A 26 10.13 7.93 -1.30
N GLN A 27 9.66 7.47 -0.14
CA GLN A 27 8.55 8.09 0.56
C GLN A 27 8.99 8.65 1.93
N HIS A 28 8.56 9.88 2.22
CA HIS A 28 8.73 10.50 3.54
C HIS A 28 7.51 10.24 4.43
N ARG A 29 7.63 10.40 5.77
CA ARG A 29 6.52 10.18 6.72
C ARG A 29 5.81 8.83 6.55
N LEU A 30 6.62 7.80 6.31
CA LEU A 30 6.19 6.43 6.17
C LEU A 30 7.02 5.59 7.15
N ALA A 31 6.33 4.82 7.99
CA ALA A 31 6.95 3.93 8.94
C ALA A 31 6.31 2.54 8.87
N THR A 32 6.96 1.59 9.53
CA THR A 32 6.61 0.18 9.58
C THR A 32 6.72 -0.29 11.02
N VAL A 33 5.79 -1.15 11.44
CA VAL A 33 5.79 -1.82 12.74
C VAL A 33 5.49 -3.30 12.48
N ALA A 34 6.50 -4.13 12.68
CA ALA A 34 6.35 -5.57 12.64
C ALA A 34 5.89 -6.10 14.01
N VAL A 35 4.89 -6.98 13.97
CA VAL A 35 4.42 -7.73 15.13
C VAL A 35 4.62 -9.22 14.87
N GLY A 36 5.40 -9.87 15.72
CA GLY A 36 5.63 -11.31 15.73
C GLY A 36 4.75 -12.05 16.75
N ALA A 37 4.72 -13.38 16.64
CA ALA A 37 3.86 -14.24 17.47
C ALA A 37 4.22 -14.27 18.96
N HIS A 38 5.46 -13.90 19.32
CA HIS A 38 5.98 -13.94 20.69
C HIS A 38 6.36 -12.56 21.23
N ASP A 39 5.94 -11.50 20.55
CA ASP A 39 6.30 -10.14 20.94
C ASP A 39 5.53 -9.69 22.19
N ASP A 40 6.18 -8.88 23.01
CA ASP A 40 5.52 -8.12 24.07
C ASP A 40 4.63 -7.04 23.44
N LEU A 41 3.31 -7.23 23.58
CA LEU A 41 2.30 -6.31 23.06
C LEU A 41 2.43 -4.90 23.66
N CYS A 42 2.88 -4.77 24.91
CA CYS A 42 3.09 -3.46 25.53
C CYS A 42 4.27 -2.73 24.89
N ALA A 43 5.32 -3.45 24.52
CA ALA A 43 6.43 -2.89 23.75
C ALA A 43 6.01 -2.52 22.33
N ARG A 44 5.26 -3.39 21.63
CA ARG A 44 4.77 -3.12 20.27
C ARG A 44 3.81 -1.92 20.22
N ARG A 45 2.93 -1.78 21.20
CA ARG A 45 2.05 -0.61 21.34
C ARG A 45 2.86 0.67 21.49
N ARG A 46 3.85 0.69 22.38
CA ARG A 46 4.70 1.88 22.59
C ARG A 46 5.48 2.24 21.33
N GLU A 47 6.01 1.25 20.61
CA GLU A 47 6.66 1.51 19.33
C GLU A 47 5.68 2.07 18.30
N LEU A 48 4.47 1.54 18.20
CA LEU A 48 3.45 2.07 17.31
C LEU A 48 3.11 3.52 17.64
N GLU A 49 2.93 3.85 18.92
CA GLU A 49 2.71 5.23 19.38
C GLU A 49 3.86 6.17 18.98
N GLN A 50 5.10 5.71 19.11
CA GLN A 50 6.28 6.46 18.68
C GLN A 50 6.30 6.67 17.15
N ARG A 51 6.10 5.61 16.36
CA ARG A 51 6.09 5.69 14.90
C ARG A 51 4.98 6.61 14.39
N VAL A 52 3.80 6.56 15.00
CA VAL A 52 2.69 7.47 14.69
C VAL A 52 3.11 8.92 14.93
N ALA A 53 3.70 9.21 16.08
CA ALA A 53 4.17 10.56 16.40
C ALA A 53 5.31 11.03 15.47
N GLU A 54 6.19 10.13 15.02
CA GLU A 54 7.27 10.43 14.08
C GLU A 54 6.76 10.80 12.68
N VAL A 55 5.71 10.13 12.20
CA VAL A 55 5.16 10.39 10.84
C VAL A 55 4.14 11.51 10.82
N ASP A 56 3.48 11.81 11.94
CA ASP A 56 2.44 12.83 12.04
C ASP A 56 2.97 14.21 11.63
N GLY A 57 2.34 14.78 10.61
CA GLY A 57 2.66 16.10 10.06
C GLY A 57 1.62 17.17 10.37
N GLY A 58 0.57 16.82 11.12
CA GLY A 58 -0.58 17.69 11.41
C GLY A 58 -1.82 17.45 10.55
N ASP A 59 -1.70 16.67 9.47
CA ASP A 59 -2.84 16.33 8.57
C ASP A 59 -3.43 14.94 8.85
N GLY A 60 -3.03 14.31 9.96
CA GLY A 60 -3.46 12.98 10.37
C GLY A 60 -2.56 11.84 9.90
N VAL A 61 -2.89 10.63 10.36
CA VAL A 61 -2.11 9.41 10.14
C VAL A 61 -3.00 8.26 9.68
N MET A 62 -2.55 7.54 8.65
CA MET A 62 -3.16 6.32 8.18
C MET A 62 -2.39 5.10 8.71
N LEU A 63 -3.05 4.26 9.50
CA LEU A 63 -2.52 2.95 9.86
C LEU A 63 -3.02 1.92 8.84
N VAL A 64 -2.10 1.19 8.21
CA VAL A 64 -2.46 0.17 7.22
C VAL A 64 -2.00 -1.19 7.72
N THR A 65 -2.94 -2.12 7.87
CA THR A 65 -2.71 -3.47 8.38
C THR A 65 -2.97 -4.54 7.33
N ASP A 66 -2.33 -5.70 7.50
CA ASP A 66 -2.46 -6.85 6.63
C ASP A 66 -3.88 -7.42 6.54
N MET A 67 -4.48 -7.80 7.67
CA MET A 67 -5.86 -8.27 7.76
C MET A 67 -6.50 -7.84 9.09
N PHE A 68 -7.78 -7.53 9.09
CA PHE A 68 -8.53 -7.33 10.33
C PHE A 68 -8.66 -8.63 11.15
N GLY A 69 -8.66 -8.48 12.48
CA GLY A 69 -8.66 -9.60 13.41
C GLY A 69 -7.27 -10.11 13.78
N SER A 70 -6.21 -9.59 13.16
CA SER A 70 -4.82 -9.87 13.56
C SER A 70 -4.41 -9.04 14.79
N THR A 71 -3.41 -9.51 15.54
CA THR A 71 -2.78 -8.71 16.62
C THR A 71 -2.33 -7.32 16.15
N PRO A 72 -1.58 -7.16 15.03
CA PRO A 72 -1.24 -5.85 14.50
C PRO A 72 -2.47 -4.99 14.19
N ALA A 73 -3.51 -5.55 13.58
CA ALA A 73 -4.75 -4.82 13.32
C ALA A 73 -5.45 -4.35 14.60
N ASN A 74 -5.51 -5.20 15.63
CA ASN A 74 -6.13 -4.83 16.90
C ASN A 74 -5.36 -3.73 17.63
N LEU A 75 -4.01 -3.74 17.55
CA LEU A 75 -3.18 -2.65 18.07
C LEU A 75 -3.46 -1.33 17.33
N ALA A 76 -3.56 -1.38 16.00
CA ALA A 76 -3.87 -0.21 15.18
C ALA A 76 -5.28 0.34 15.45
N VAL A 77 -6.30 -0.53 15.49
CA VAL A 77 -7.70 -0.13 15.79
C VAL A 77 -7.81 0.47 17.19
N ALA A 78 -7.04 -0.01 18.17
CA ALA A 78 -7.01 0.58 19.50
C ALA A 78 -6.38 1.99 19.55
N MET A 79 -5.82 2.48 18.44
CA MET A 79 -5.29 3.84 18.29
C MET A 79 -6.18 4.75 17.45
N THR A 80 -7.26 4.24 16.85
CA THR A 80 -8.18 5.01 16.02
C THR A 80 -8.70 6.23 16.75
N ARG A 81 -8.62 7.38 16.08
CA ARG A 81 -9.17 8.66 16.51
C ARG A 81 -9.81 9.30 15.28
N PRO A 82 -11.14 9.23 15.11
CA PRO A 82 -11.78 9.66 13.87
C PRO A 82 -11.35 11.07 13.44
N GLY A 83 -10.89 11.19 12.20
CA GLY A 83 -10.38 12.46 11.64
C GLY A 83 -8.92 12.80 11.99
N GLU A 84 -8.27 12.06 12.90
CA GLU A 84 -6.83 12.19 13.22
C GLU A 84 -6.05 10.93 12.83
N ILE A 85 -6.58 9.75 13.17
CA ILE A 85 -5.99 8.44 12.91
C ILE A 85 -7.06 7.50 12.37
N GLU A 86 -6.91 7.13 11.11
CA GLU A 86 -7.76 6.14 10.43
C GLU A 86 -7.00 4.84 10.22
N VAL A 87 -7.74 3.73 10.13
CA VAL A 87 -7.15 2.39 9.99
C VAL A 87 -7.74 1.65 8.79
N LEU A 88 -6.88 1.24 7.87
CA LEU A 88 -7.22 0.41 6.73
C LEU A 88 -6.66 -1.00 6.90
N GLY A 89 -7.49 -2.02 6.69
CA GLY A 89 -7.06 -3.42 6.62
C GLY A 89 -6.97 -3.94 5.19
N GLY A 90 -6.30 -5.07 4.98
CA GLY A 90 -6.19 -5.66 3.64
C GLY A 90 -5.10 -5.01 2.79
N ALA A 91 -3.98 -4.64 3.41
CA ALA A 91 -2.88 -3.96 2.74
C ALA A 91 -2.49 -4.64 1.41
N ASN A 92 -2.53 -3.89 0.32
CA ASN A 92 -2.06 -4.33 -0.99
C ASN A 92 -1.36 -3.19 -1.73
N LEU A 93 -0.58 -3.52 -2.77
CA LEU A 93 0.23 -2.53 -3.48
C LEU A 93 -0.61 -1.42 -4.14
N PRO A 94 -1.77 -1.69 -4.81
CA PRO A 94 -2.63 -0.64 -5.36
C PRO A 94 -3.11 0.38 -4.32
N MET A 95 -3.49 -0.07 -3.13
CA MET A 95 -3.88 0.80 -2.01
C MET A 95 -2.74 1.74 -1.63
N LEU A 96 -1.54 1.19 -1.43
CA LEU A 96 -0.37 1.94 -0.98
C LEU A 96 0.11 2.95 -2.02
N VAL A 97 0.16 2.55 -3.30
CA VAL A 97 0.47 3.44 -4.42
C VAL A 97 -0.55 4.59 -4.48
N LYS A 98 -1.83 4.30 -4.27
CA LYS A 98 -2.87 5.33 -4.27
C LYS A 98 -2.72 6.30 -3.10
N LEU A 99 -2.45 5.80 -1.89
CA LEU A 99 -2.18 6.63 -0.72
C LEU A 99 -0.98 7.55 -0.92
N ALA A 100 0.12 7.01 -1.46
CA ALA A 100 1.34 7.78 -1.74
C ALA A 100 1.09 8.96 -2.70
N GLN A 101 0.16 8.82 -3.64
CA GLN A 101 -0.20 9.85 -4.61
C GLN A 101 -1.15 10.93 -4.06
N LEU A 102 -1.97 10.62 -3.04
CA LEU A 102 -3.06 11.51 -2.59
C LEU A 102 -2.72 12.31 -1.33
N ARG A 103 -1.86 11.77 -0.48
CA ARG A 103 -1.60 12.22 0.90
C ARG A 103 -1.06 13.64 1.08
N GLU A 104 -0.67 14.31 0.01
CA GLU A 104 -0.23 15.72 0.04
C GLU A 104 -1.40 16.70 -0.13
N ASP A 105 -2.39 16.35 -0.96
CA ASP A 105 -3.40 17.30 -1.46
C ASP A 105 -4.84 16.97 -1.02
N HIS A 106 -5.05 15.86 -0.32
CA HIS A 106 -6.39 15.37 0.06
C HIS A 106 -6.55 15.24 1.56
N THR A 107 -7.79 15.31 2.02
CA THR A 107 -8.12 15.04 3.43
C THR A 107 -7.90 13.57 3.78
N LEU A 108 -7.75 13.28 5.08
CA LEU A 108 -7.61 11.91 5.56
C LEU A 108 -8.79 11.02 5.12
N ALA A 109 -10.01 11.54 5.22
CA ALA A 109 -11.23 10.83 4.82
C ALA A 109 -11.28 10.51 3.32
N GLU A 110 -10.90 11.46 2.46
CA GLU A 110 -10.82 11.24 1.01
C GLU A 110 -9.74 10.21 0.67
N CYS A 111 -8.58 10.29 1.33
CA CYS A 111 -7.51 9.30 1.17
C CYS A 111 -7.99 7.90 1.56
N THR A 112 -8.69 7.74 2.69
CA THR A 112 -9.26 6.46 3.13
C THR A 112 -10.15 5.85 2.04
N LEU A 113 -11.15 6.62 1.58
CA LEU A 113 -12.13 6.16 0.61
C LEU A 113 -11.48 5.77 -0.73
N LEU A 114 -10.60 6.63 -1.26
CA LEU A 114 -9.97 6.42 -2.56
C LEU A 114 -8.94 5.28 -2.53
N ALA A 115 -8.27 5.08 -1.40
CA ALA A 115 -7.34 3.97 -1.20
C ALA A 115 -8.08 2.62 -1.14
N GLU A 116 -9.21 2.55 -0.43
CA GLU A 116 -10.07 1.35 -0.38
C GLU A 116 -10.57 1.00 -1.80
N GLN A 117 -11.09 1.99 -2.53
CA GLN A 117 -11.54 1.78 -3.91
C GLN A 117 -10.42 1.27 -4.83
N ALA A 118 -9.20 1.84 -4.71
CA ALA A 118 -8.06 1.38 -5.47
C ALA A 118 -7.65 -0.05 -5.10
N ALA A 119 -7.70 -0.39 -3.80
CA ALA A 119 -7.42 -1.74 -3.32
C ALA A 119 -8.36 -2.76 -3.96
N HIS A 120 -9.66 -2.49 -3.98
CA HIS A 120 -10.68 -3.40 -4.49
C HIS A 120 -10.66 -3.49 -6.02
N LYS A 121 -10.43 -2.36 -6.70
CA LYS A 121 -10.38 -2.30 -8.17
C LYS A 121 -9.36 -3.26 -8.79
N TYR A 122 -8.30 -3.62 -8.05
CA TYR A 122 -7.23 -4.49 -8.52
C TYR A 122 -7.36 -5.95 -8.10
N ILE A 123 -8.37 -6.30 -7.31
CA ILE A 123 -8.67 -7.70 -6.95
C ILE A 123 -9.54 -8.29 -8.06
N ASN A 124 -8.93 -8.95 -9.04
CA ASN A 124 -9.62 -9.56 -10.17
C ASN A 124 -9.00 -10.90 -10.56
N CYS A 125 -9.79 -11.80 -11.14
CA CYS A 125 -9.29 -12.98 -11.81
C CYS A 125 -8.95 -12.64 -13.27
N ALA A 126 -7.75 -12.99 -13.74
CA ALA A 126 -7.31 -12.66 -15.10
C ALA A 126 -8.25 -13.19 -16.20
N SER A 127 -8.86 -14.37 -16.00
CA SER A 127 -9.82 -14.94 -16.95
C SER A 127 -11.12 -14.14 -17.08
N GLN A 128 -11.38 -13.21 -16.16
CA GLN A 128 -12.55 -12.33 -16.13
C GLN A 128 -12.22 -10.92 -16.63
N LEU A 129 -10.94 -10.62 -16.90
CA LEU A 129 -10.52 -9.30 -17.34
C LEU A 129 -10.65 -9.13 -18.87
N PRO A 130 -10.97 -7.93 -19.36
CA PRO A 130 -10.90 -7.61 -20.77
C PRO A 130 -9.50 -7.81 -21.33
N ALA A 131 -9.38 -8.29 -22.57
CA ALA A 131 -8.09 -8.59 -23.21
C ALA A 131 -7.10 -7.40 -23.20
N ARG A 132 -7.61 -6.17 -23.33
CA ARG A 132 -6.82 -4.93 -23.24
C ARG A 132 -6.05 -4.78 -21.92
N CYS A 133 -6.57 -5.31 -20.82
CA CYS A 133 -5.91 -5.27 -19.52
C CYS A 133 -4.75 -6.27 -19.41
N LEU A 134 -4.68 -7.25 -20.32
CA LEU A 134 -3.72 -8.35 -20.32
C LEU A 134 -2.65 -8.22 -21.42
N GLU A 135 -2.60 -7.08 -22.13
CA GLU A 135 -1.62 -6.86 -23.21
C GLU A 135 -0.17 -6.99 -22.73
N GLY A 136 0.11 -6.59 -21.49
CA GLY A 136 1.43 -6.77 -20.87
C GLY A 136 1.84 -8.25 -20.78
N ALA A 137 0.90 -9.15 -20.50
CA ALA A 137 1.17 -10.59 -20.45
C ALA A 137 1.60 -11.13 -21.83
N ARG A 138 1.03 -10.58 -22.91
CA ARG A 138 1.41 -10.95 -24.28
C ARG A 138 2.85 -10.55 -24.59
N ARG A 139 3.25 -9.32 -24.21
CA ARG A 139 4.62 -8.82 -24.41
C ARG A 139 5.64 -9.65 -23.63
N CYS A 140 5.38 -9.93 -22.35
CA CYS A 140 6.26 -10.77 -21.55
C CYS A 140 6.38 -12.20 -22.12
N ALA A 141 5.31 -12.76 -22.67
CA ALA A 141 5.33 -14.08 -23.31
C ALA A 141 6.14 -14.08 -24.63
N GLU A 142 5.99 -13.03 -25.45
CA GLU A 142 6.78 -12.82 -26.67
C GLU A 142 8.28 -12.67 -26.34
N GLU A 143 8.62 -11.88 -25.32
CA GLU A 143 9.99 -11.68 -24.85
C GLU A 143 10.61 -12.99 -24.31
N ALA A 144 9.88 -13.73 -23.47
CA ALA A 144 10.34 -15.01 -22.92
C ALA A 144 10.57 -16.08 -24.02
N ALA A 145 9.77 -16.07 -25.08
CA ALA A 145 9.92 -16.99 -26.22
C ALA A 145 11.11 -16.64 -27.14
N SER A 146 11.56 -15.38 -27.12
CA SER A 146 12.62 -14.88 -28.01
C SER A 146 14.06 -15.23 -27.59
N GLY A 147 14.24 -15.88 -26.42
CA GLY A 147 15.54 -16.43 -25.99
C GLY A 147 16.65 -15.40 -25.73
N HIS A 148 16.32 -14.11 -25.53
CA HIS A 148 17.31 -13.10 -25.17
C HIS A 148 17.92 -13.38 -23.79
N GLU A 149 19.26 -13.31 -23.69
CA GLU A 149 19.94 -13.25 -22.40
C GLU A 149 19.33 -12.13 -21.54
N ILE A 150 18.98 -12.47 -20.31
CA ILE A 150 18.37 -11.53 -19.36
C ILE A 150 19.43 -10.48 -19.00
N THR A 151 19.48 -9.38 -19.76
CA THR A 151 19.99 -8.12 -19.19
C THR A 151 18.98 -7.69 -18.13
N PRO A 152 19.38 -7.46 -16.87
CA PRO A 152 18.46 -7.06 -15.82
C PRO A 152 17.67 -5.84 -16.29
N VAL A 153 16.34 -5.98 -16.30
CA VAL A 153 15.44 -4.89 -16.67
C VAL A 153 15.75 -3.73 -15.71
N PRO A 154 16.25 -2.57 -16.19
CA PRO A 154 16.49 -1.44 -15.32
C PRO A 154 15.15 -1.03 -14.68
N PRO A 155 15.17 -0.42 -13.47
CA PRO A 155 13.97 -0.03 -12.75
C PRO A 155 13.27 1.12 -13.51
N ARG A 156 12.54 0.77 -14.56
CA ARG A 156 11.65 1.66 -15.32
C ARG A 156 10.47 0.85 -15.83
N LEU A 157 9.68 0.32 -14.89
CA LEU A 157 8.25 0.57 -15.00
C LEU A 157 8.02 1.93 -14.36
N SER A 158 8.17 3.01 -15.16
CA SER A 158 7.17 4.05 -15.01
C SER A 158 5.86 3.31 -15.29
N VAL A 159 5.15 2.91 -14.22
CA VAL A 159 3.74 2.64 -14.33
C VAL A 159 3.16 4.00 -14.71
N ALA A 160 3.25 4.31 -16.00
CA ALA A 160 2.33 5.22 -16.61
C ALA A 160 1.00 4.57 -16.24
N LEU A 161 0.27 5.28 -15.40
CA LEU A 161 -1.05 4.93 -14.95
C LEU A 161 -2.13 5.56 -15.88
N PRO A 162 -1.99 5.69 -17.22
CA PRO A 162 -3.06 6.29 -18.02
C PRO A 162 -4.22 5.30 -18.23
N ALA A 163 -4.11 4.05 -17.79
CA ALA A 163 -5.13 3.04 -18.00
C ALA A 163 -6.25 2.99 -16.92
N LEU A 164 -6.16 3.77 -15.83
CA LEU A 164 -7.24 3.77 -14.81
C LEU A 164 -8.28 4.88 -14.99
N GLU A 165 -7.99 5.92 -15.76
CA GLU A 165 -8.96 7.02 -15.99
C GLU A 165 -10.04 6.67 -17.03
N THR A 166 -9.84 5.62 -17.84
CA THR A 166 -10.82 5.17 -18.85
C THR A 166 -11.85 4.16 -18.35
N CYS A 167 -11.82 3.79 -17.07
CA CYS A 167 -12.88 3.00 -16.42
C CYS A 167 -13.73 3.87 -15.48
N LYS A 168 -14.22 5.03 -15.95
CA LYS A 168 -15.21 5.88 -15.27
C LYS A 168 -16.66 5.51 -15.64
N GLY A 169 -16.94 4.25 -15.97
CA GLY A 169 -18.23 3.84 -16.55
C GLY A 169 -18.68 2.42 -16.23
N LEU A 170 -18.42 1.93 -15.02
CA LEU A 170 -19.08 0.77 -14.43
C LEU A 170 -19.50 1.11 -12.99
#